data_AF-A0A8S9MAU8-F1
#
_entry.id   AF-A0A8S9MAU8-F1
#
_cell.length_a   1.000
_cell.length_b   1.000
_cell.length_c   1.000
_cell.angle_alpha   90.00
_cell.angle_beta   90.00
_cell.angle_gamma   90.00
#
_symmetry.space_group_name_H-M   'P 1'
#
loop_
_entity.id
_entity.type
_entity.pdbx_description
1 polymer ?
#
loop_
_entity_poly.entity_id
_entity_poly.type
_entity_poly.pdbx_seq_one_letter_code
_entity_poly.pdbx_strand_id
1 'polypeptide(L)'
;MDFFGVPQFLAELNGGENRNVYVIGVTNRPDVIDPAFLRHGRFGNLVYVPLPNADERASILKAIGKKKPVDPSVDLDAIARINCEGFSGADLASLVDKAIHVAIEEKFSSIESSEGDGAIDLSGDCTIKVTHFQQAVTLVSPSVSKQQIKHYEELREELQRRGLAVEGTTTNKSP
;
A
#
# COMPACT_ATOMS: atom_id res chain seq x y z
N MET A 1 15.37 14.40 25.72
CA MET A 1 15.65 15.13 24.47
C MET A 1 14.52 16.12 24.32
N ASP A 2 14.75 17.37 24.69
CA ASP A 2 13.74 18.42 24.56
C ASP A 2 13.53 18.70 23.08
N PHE A 3 12.27 18.57 22.63
CA PHE A 3 11.83 18.83 21.27
C PHE A 3 11.85 20.36 21.01
N PHE A 4 13.04 20.95 20.90
CA PHE A 4 13.22 22.37 20.55
C PHE A 4 12.59 22.76 19.20
N GLY A 5 12.15 21.79 18.37
CA GLY A 5 11.50 22.04 17.08
C GLY A 5 9.97 22.14 17.10
N VAL A 6 9.28 21.59 18.10
CA VAL A 6 7.80 21.57 18.12
C VAL A 6 7.22 23.00 18.20
N PRO A 7 7.69 23.88 19.11
CA PRO A 7 7.17 25.23 19.19
C PRO A 7 7.44 26.06 17.93
N GLN A 8 8.62 25.90 17.32
CA GLN A 8 9.01 26.63 16.11
C GLN A 8 8.16 26.20 14.92
N PHE A 9 7.97 24.90 14.72
CA PHE A 9 7.13 24.40 13.63
C PHE A 9 5.67 24.84 13.80
N LEU A 10 5.14 24.84 15.03
CA LEU A 10 3.81 25.35 15.33
C LEU A 10 3.70 26.86 15.08
N ALA A 11 4.76 27.64 15.35
CA ALA A 11 4.80 29.07 15.05
C ALA A 11 4.76 29.34 13.55
N GLU A 12 5.53 28.59 12.75
CA GLU A 12 5.52 28.68 11.28
C GLU A 12 4.16 28.28 10.69
N LEU A 13 3.49 27.26 11.25
CA LEU A 13 2.14 26.87 10.82
C LEU A 13 1.09 27.97 11.07
N ASN A 14 1.23 28.74 12.14
CA ASN A 14 0.30 29.86 12.42
C ASN A 14 0.73 31.17 11.72
N GLY A 15 1.98 31.25 11.27
CA GLY A 15 2.62 32.47 10.77
C GLY A 15 2.48 32.65 9.26
N GLY A 16 1.31 33.11 8.81
CA GLY A 16 1.20 33.69 7.47
C GLY A 16 -0.22 33.77 6.94
N GLU A 17 -0.85 34.95 7.09
CA GLU A 17 -2.17 35.29 6.52
C GLU A 17 -2.22 35.26 4.98
N ASN A 18 -1.12 34.96 4.27
CA ASN A 18 -1.02 35.00 2.81
C ASN A 18 -0.15 33.87 2.22
N ARG A 19 -0.47 32.60 2.47
CA ARG A 19 0.19 31.47 1.80
C ARG A 19 -0.85 30.48 1.26
N ASN A 20 -0.91 30.32 -0.07
CA ASN A 20 -1.65 29.25 -0.76
C ASN A 20 -0.90 27.91 -0.62
N VAL A 21 -0.68 27.45 0.61
CA VAL A 21 0.09 26.25 0.91
C VAL A 21 -0.78 25.27 1.66
N TYR A 22 -0.83 24.04 1.17
CA TYR A 22 -1.44 22.91 1.87
C TYR A 22 -0.34 22.06 2.51
N VAL A 23 -0.50 21.74 3.79
CA VAL A 23 0.43 20.86 4.52
C VAL A 23 -0.30 19.56 4.84
N ILE A 24 0.27 18.44 4.38
CA ILE A 24 -0.25 17.10 4.64
C ILE A 24 0.78 16.35 5.49
N GLY A 25 0.33 15.84 6.64
CA GLY A 25 1.11 14.94 7.49
C GLY A 25 0.61 13.51 7.36
N VAL A 26 1.52 12.54 7.39
CA VAL A 26 1.20 11.10 7.36
C VAL A 26 1.85 10.44 8.56
N THR A 27 1.12 9.59 9.28
CA THR A 27 1.63 8.88 10.45
C THR A 27 1.03 7.48 10.55
N ASN A 28 1.83 6.53 11.02
CA ASN A 28 1.36 5.21 11.46
C ASN A 28 1.16 5.16 12.99
N ARG A 29 1.47 6.24 13.71
CA ARG A 29 1.39 6.34 15.17
C ARG A 29 0.63 7.62 15.56
N PRO A 30 -0.68 7.71 15.29
CA PRO A 30 -1.48 8.87 15.70
C PRO A 30 -1.65 8.97 17.23
N ASP A 31 -1.48 7.86 17.95
CA ASP A 31 -1.54 7.75 19.40
C ASP A 31 -0.46 8.57 20.14
N VAL A 32 0.70 8.79 19.50
CA VAL A 32 1.83 9.51 20.11
C VAL A 32 1.93 10.97 19.66
N ILE A 33 0.99 11.46 18.85
CA ILE A 33 1.00 12.85 18.38
C ILE A 33 0.57 13.77 19.52
N ASP A 34 1.34 14.85 19.74
CA ASP A 34 1.00 15.88 20.72
C ASP A 34 -0.36 16.54 20.35
N PRO A 35 -1.34 16.57 21.27
CA PRO A 35 -2.65 17.18 21.05
C PRO A 35 -2.60 18.65 20.55
N ALA A 36 -1.50 19.37 20.77
CA ALA A 36 -1.31 20.72 20.24
C ALA A 36 -1.34 20.77 18.71
N PHE A 37 -0.92 19.71 18.02
CA PHE A 37 -0.97 19.62 16.56
C PHE A 37 -2.37 19.38 16.00
N LEU A 38 -3.24 18.73 16.78
CA LEU A 38 -4.57 18.32 16.37
C LEU A 38 -5.63 19.42 16.54
N ARG A 39 -5.24 20.61 17.02
CA ARG A 39 -6.15 21.73 17.16
C ARG A 39 -6.53 22.31 15.80
N HIS A 40 -7.73 22.87 15.73
CA HIS A 40 -8.24 23.56 14.56
C HIS A 40 -7.25 24.64 14.08
N GLY A 41 -7.02 24.74 12.76
CA GLY A 41 -6.01 25.61 12.15
C GLY A 41 -4.61 24.99 11.99
N ARG A 42 -4.41 23.74 12.43
CA ARG A 42 -3.15 22.96 12.24
C ARG A 42 -3.48 21.63 11.55
N PHE A 43 -3.01 20.49 12.06
CA PHE A 43 -3.37 19.15 11.57
C PHE A 43 -4.73 18.68 12.13
N GLY A 44 -5.70 19.58 12.26
CA GLY A 44 -7.02 19.28 12.82
C GLY A 44 -7.96 18.52 11.86
N ASN A 45 -7.65 18.50 10.57
CA ASN A 45 -8.37 17.71 9.57
C ASN A 45 -7.69 16.35 9.44
N LEU A 46 -8.33 15.33 9.99
CA LEU A 46 -7.79 13.97 10.00
C LEU A 46 -8.47 13.15 8.91
N VAL A 47 -7.68 12.35 8.19
CA VAL A 47 -8.19 11.40 7.20
C VAL A 47 -7.73 10.02 7.62
N TYR A 48 -8.68 9.12 7.85
CA TYR A 48 -8.36 7.73 8.14
C TYR A 48 -8.32 6.93 6.83
N VAL A 49 -7.20 6.26 6.57
CA VAL A 49 -6.99 5.43 5.39
C VAL A 49 -7.01 3.96 5.82
N PRO A 50 -8.12 3.22 5.59
CA PRO A 50 -8.21 1.81 5.91
C PRO A 50 -7.40 0.94 4.94
N LEU A 51 -7.32 -0.36 5.23
CA LEU A 51 -6.89 -1.33 4.22
C LEU A 51 -7.85 -1.35 3.02
N PRO A 52 -7.34 -1.59 1.81
CA PRO A 52 -8.16 -1.59 0.60
C PRO A 52 -9.17 -2.74 0.61
N ASN A 53 -10.38 -2.45 0.14
CA ASN A 53 -11.41 -3.46 -0.11
C ASN A 53 -11.07 -4.33 -1.34
N ALA A 54 -11.90 -5.32 -1.65
CA ALA A 54 -11.62 -6.26 -2.75
C ALA A 54 -11.48 -5.58 -4.13
N ASP A 55 -12.33 -4.60 -4.44
CA ASP A 55 -12.29 -3.86 -5.71
C ASP A 55 -11.09 -2.91 -5.79
N GLU A 56 -10.75 -2.29 -4.66
CA GLU A 56 -9.57 -1.44 -4.53
C GLU A 56 -8.28 -2.24 -4.68
N ARG A 57 -8.19 -3.42 -4.06
CA ARG A 57 -7.04 -4.33 -4.23
C ARG A 57 -6.87 -4.74 -5.69
N ALA A 58 -7.98 -5.04 -6.38
CA ALA A 58 -7.95 -5.38 -7.79
C ALA A 58 -7.44 -4.21 -8.64
N SER A 59 -7.90 -2.99 -8.35
CA SER A 59 -7.46 -1.77 -9.01
C SER A 59 -5.96 -1.49 -8.76
N ILE A 60 -5.50 -1.66 -7.53
CA ILE A 60 -4.08 -1.52 -7.15
C ILE A 60 -3.24 -2.56 -7.87
N LEU A 61 -3.64 -3.83 -7.84
CA LEU A 61 -2.89 -4.93 -8.46
C LEU A 61 -2.77 -4.74 -9.98
N LYS A 62 -3.84 -4.31 -10.65
CA LYS A 62 -3.80 -3.91 -12.07
C LYS A 62 -2.86 -2.74 -12.32
N ALA A 63 -2.90 -1.71 -11.47
CA ALA A 63 -2.02 -0.55 -11.62
C ALA A 63 -0.54 -0.92 -11.48
N ILE A 64 -0.21 -1.80 -10.54
CA ILE A 64 1.15 -2.35 -10.37
C ILE A 64 1.53 -3.22 -11.57
N GLY A 65 0.65 -4.13 -11.98
CA GLY A 65 0.86 -5.06 -13.08
C GLY A 65 1.05 -4.38 -14.44
N LYS A 66 0.46 -3.20 -14.66
CA LYS A 66 0.57 -2.44 -15.93
C LYS A 66 2.00 -2.13 -16.37
N LYS A 67 2.95 -2.05 -15.43
CA LYS A 67 4.36 -1.76 -15.72
C LYS A 67 5.24 -3.02 -15.78
N LYS A 68 4.65 -4.22 -15.75
CA LYS A 68 5.33 -5.51 -15.68
C LYS A 68 4.88 -6.39 -16.87
N PRO A 69 5.71 -7.36 -17.30
CA PRO A 69 5.37 -8.26 -18.41
C PRO A 69 4.39 -9.35 -17.95
N VAL A 70 3.17 -8.97 -17.54
CA VAL A 70 2.11 -9.91 -17.14
C VAL A 70 1.41 -10.44 -18.39
N ASP A 71 1.22 -11.76 -18.46
CA ASP A 71 0.50 -12.40 -19.56
C ASP A 71 -0.96 -11.88 -19.60
N PRO A 72 -1.50 -11.50 -20.78
CA PRO A 72 -2.88 -11.02 -20.90
C PRO A 72 -3.96 -12.01 -20.44
N SER A 73 -3.64 -13.30 -20.35
CA SER A 73 -4.54 -14.34 -19.82
C SER A 73 -4.65 -14.34 -18.30
N VAL A 74 -3.79 -13.59 -17.60
CA VAL A 74 -3.82 -13.51 -16.13
C VAL A 74 -4.93 -12.59 -15.67
N ASP A 75 -5.92 -13.17 -14.99
CA ASP A 75 -6.98 -12.42 -14.33
C ASP A 75 -6.51 -11.88 -12.97
N LEU A 76 -5.98 -10.65 -12.99
CA LEU A 76 -5.57 -9.93 -11.78
C LEU A 76 -6.76 -9.56 -10.88
N ASP A 77 -7.98 -9.43 -11.41
CA ASP A 77 -9.16 -9.18 -10.57
C ASP A 77 -9.46 -10.40 -9.71
N ALA A 78 -9.48 -11.59 -10.33
CA ALA A 78 -9.73 -12.85 -9.62
C ALA A 78 -8.69 -13.08 -8.52
N ILE A 79 -7.39 -12.86 -8.82
CA ILE A 79 -6.30 -13.01 -7.85
C ILE A 79 -6.49 -12.06 -6.66
N ALA A 80 -6.80 -10.79 -6.92
CA ALA A 80 -6.99 -9.80 -5.85
C ALA A 80 -8.20 -10.11 -4.94
N ARG A 81 -9.28 -10.65 -5.50
CA ARG A 81 -10.50 -10.99 -4.77
C ARG A 81 -10.36 -12.27 -3.94
N ILE A 82 -9.75 -13.31 -4.51
CA ILE A 82 -9.71 -14.65 -3.91
C ILE A 82 -8.52 -14.79 -2.95
N ASN A 83 -7.36 -14.23 -3.29
CA ASN A 83 -6.10 -14.56 -2.63
C ASN A 83 -5.52 -13.44 -1.76
N CYS A 84 -5.99 -12.20 -1.90
CA CYS A 84 -5.34 -11.04 -1.31
C CYS A 84 -6.14 -10.43 -0.14
N GLU A 85 -6.96 -11.22 0.57
CA GLU A 85 -7.71 -10.70 1.72
C GLU A 85 -6.76 -10.15 2.80
N GLY A 86 -7.02 -8.91 3.23
CA GLY A 86 -6.20 -8.22 4.23
C GLY A 86 -4.88 -7.65 3.71
N PHE A 87 -4.59 -7.75 2.41
CA PHE A 87 -3.36 -7.22 1.84
C PHE A 87 -3.40 -5.69 1.77
N SER A 88 -2.32 -5.07 2.22
CA SER A 88 -2.03 -3.66 1.96
C SER A 88 -1.53 -3.44 0.52
N GLY A 89 -1.41 -2.19 0.10
CA GLY A 89 -0.78 -1.88 -1.20
C GLY A 89 0.66 -2.38 -1.31
N ALA A 90 1.40 -2.41 -0.20
CA ALA A 90 2.76 -2.94 -0.16
C ALA A 90 2.79 -4.47 -0.30
N ASP A 91 1.80 -5.17 0.27
CA ASP A 91 1.69 -6.62 0.15
C ASP A 91 1.34 -7.03 -1.29
N LEU A 92 0.46 -6.27 -1.96
CA LEU A 92 0.14 -6.46 -3.37
C LEU A 92 1.36 -6.22 -4.28
N ALA A 93 2.17 -5.21 -3.98
CA ALA A 93 3.42 -4.99 -4.70
C ALA A 93 4.39 -6.16 -4.50
N SER A 94 4.52 -6.64 -3.26
CA SER A 94 5.36 -7.78 -2.91
C SER A 94 4.90 -9.07 -3.59
N LEU A 95 3.59 -9.27 -3.75
CA LEU A 95 3.02 -10.38 -4.51
C LEU A 95 3.48 -10.37 -5.98
N VAL A 96 3.40 -9.21 -6.64
CA VAL A 96 3.84 -9.08 -8.03
C VAL A 96 5.34 -9.29 -8.16
N ASP A 97 6.14 -8.70 -7.26
CA ASP A 97 7.59 -8.88 -7.28
C ASP A 97 7.99 -10.32 -7.01
N LYS A 98 7.25 -11.04 -6.14
CA LYS A 98 7.50 -12.46 -5.91
C LYS A 98 7.10 -13.32 -7.11
N ALA A 99 6.00 -13.00 -7.81
CA ALA A 99 5.63 -13.68 -9.05
C ALA A 99 6.71 -13.48 -10.14
N ILE A 100 7.32 -12.28 -10.21
CA ILE A 100 8.44 -12.01 -11.10
C ILE A 100 9.66 -12.87 -10.76
N HIS A 101 10.04 -12.94 -9.47
CA HIS A 101 11.15 -13.79 -9.06
C HIS A 101 10.93 -15.26 -9.41
N VAL A 102 9.72 -15.77 -9.17
CA VAL A 102 9.35 -17.14 -9.54
C VAL A 102 9.45 -17.37 -11.06
N ALA A 103 8.99 -16.42 -11.88
CA ALA A 103 9.11 -16.49 -13.33
C ALA A 103 10.57 -16.52 -13.80
N ILE A 104 11.42 -15.71 -13.15
CA ILE A 104 12.86 -15.65 -13.44
C ILE A 104 13.53 -16.97 -13.05
N GLU A 105 13.26 -17.50 -11.85
CA GLU A 105 13.79 -18.78 -11.38
C GLU A 105 13.41 -19.94 -12.33
N GLU A 106 12.16 -20.02 -12.80
CA GLU A 106 11.73 -21.03 -13.78
C GLU A 106 12.52 -20.94 -15.09
N LYS A 107 12.76 -19.71 -15.57
CA LYS A 107 13.53 -19.47 -16.80
C LYS A 107 14.99 -19.89 -16.63
N PHE A 108 15.62 -19.55 -15.51
CA PHE A 108 17.00 -19.96 -15.21
C PHE A 108 17.15 -21.48 -15.14
N SER A 109 16.27 -22.17 -14.41
CA SER A 109 16.32 -23.65 -14.32
C SER A 109 16.10 -24.35 -15.66
N SER A 110 15.29 -23.77 -16.54
CA SER A 110 15.09 -24.28 -17.90
C SER A 110 16.36 -24.17 -18.76
N ILE A 111 17.13 -23.08 -18.60
CA ILE A 111 18.38 -22.84 -19.32
C ILE A 111 19.48 -23.79 -18.86
N GLU A 112 19.62 -24.00 -17.54
CA GLU A 112 20.60 -24.94 -16.97
C GLU A 112 20.36 -26.38 -17.44
N SER A 113 19.10 -26.75 -17.64
CA SER A 113 18.73 -28.08 -18.13
C SER A 113 18.98 -28.26 -19.64
N SER A 114 19.16 -27.17 -20.38
CA SER A 114 19.47 -27.15 -21.81
C SER A 114 20.94 -26.81 -22.03
N GLU A 115 21.85 -27.72 -21.66
CA GLU A 115 23.28 -27.55 -21.93
C GLU A 115 23.57 -27.46 -23.44
N GLY A 116 23.81 -26.24 -23.90
CA GLY A 116 24.40 -25.90 -25.19
C GLY A 116 25.09 -24.54 -25.06
N ASP A 117 26.36 -24.47 -25.44
CA ASP A 117 27.36 -23.39 -25.27
C ASP A 117 27.02 -22.05 -25.99
N GLY A 118 25.74 -21.71 -26.11
CA GLY A 118 25.25 -20.45 -26.67
C GLY A 118 25.06 -19.41 -25.57
N ALA A 119 25.56 -18.20 -25.81
CA ALA A 119 25.35 -17.03 -24.96
C ALA A 119 23.91 -16.98 -24.41
N ILE A 120 23.77 -16.88 -23.09
CA ILE A 120 22.48 -16.82 -22.39
C ILE A 120 21.67 -15.68 -22.99
N ASP A 121 20.66 -16.01 -23.80
CA ASP A 121 19.76 -15.01 -24.33
C ASP A 121 18.77 -14.58 -23.25
N LEU A 122 19.25 -13.71 -22.37
CA LEU A 122 18.43 -13.02 -21.37
C LEU A 122 17.38 -12.11 -22.04
N SER A 123 17.46 -11.88 -23.37
CA SER A 123 16.54 -11.00 -24.09
C SER A 123 15.16 -11.58 -24.36
N GLY A 124 14.96 -12.89 -24.18
CA GLY A 124 13.61 -13.49 -24.28
C GLY A 124 12.67 -12.94 -23.21
N ASP A 125 11.51 -12.42 -23.63
CA ASP A 125 10.51 -11.82 -22.73
C ASP A 125 10.10 -12.80 -21.61
N CYS A 126 10.49 -12.48 -20.37
CA CYS A 126 10.08 -13.24 -19.18
C CYS A 126 8.65 -12.83 -18.81
N THR A 127 7.68 -13.45 -19.46
CA THR A 127 6.25 -13.16 -19.25
C THR A 127 5.75 -13.90 -18.01
N ILE A 128 5.12 -13.16 -17.10
CA ILE A 128 4.57 -13.65 -15.83
C ILE A 128 3.22 -14.31 -16.09
N LYS A 129 3.14 -15.61 -15.82
CA LYS A 129 1.94 -16.44 -16.02
C LYS A 129 1.14 -16.60 -14.72
N VAL A 130 -0.06 -17.13 -14.85
CA VAL A 130 -0.95 -17.41 -13.70
C VAL A 130 -0.32 -18.37 -12.69
N THR A 131 0.50 -19.33 -13.15
CA THR A 131 1.21 -20.29 -12.30
C THR A 131 2.20 -19.59 -11.36
N HIS A 132 2.87 -18.54 -11.83
CA HIS A 132 3.80 -17.76 -11.02
C HIS A 132 3.07 -16.99 -9.92
N PHE A 133 1.89 -16.43 -10.22
CA PHE A 133 1.05 -15.80 -9.21
C PHE A 133 0.53 -16.81 -8.18
N GLN A 134 0.11 -18.00 -8.60
CA GLN A 134 -0.32 -19.07 -7.68
C GLN A 134 0.79 -19.46 -6.70
N GLN A 135 2.03 -19.56 -7.18
CA GLN A 135 3.19 -19.82 -6.31
C GLN A 135 3.53 -18.60 -5.45
N ALA A 136 3.44 -17.37 -5.97
CA ALA A 136 3.72 -16.17 -5.20
C ALA A 136 2.74 -15.97 -4.03
N VAL A 137 1.47 -16.30 -4.22
CA VAL A 137 0.42 -16.21 -3.18
C VAL A 137 0.76 -17.06 -1.96
N THR A 138 1.41 -18.22 -2.12
CA THR A 138 1.76 -19.07 -0.97
C THR A 138 2.96 -18.53 -0.17
N LEU A 139 3.70 -17.58 -0.75
CA LEU A 139 4.94 -17.03 -0.19
C LEU A 139 4.73 -15.66 0.44
N VAL A 140 3.62 -14.98 0.13
CA VAL A 140 3.29 -13.66 0.66
C VAL A 140 2.15 -13.77 1.66
N SER A 141 2.27 -13.08 2.78
CA SER A 141 1.24 -13.00 3.83
C SER A 141 0.91 -11.54 4.14
N PRO A 142 -0.31 -11.24 4.62
CA PRO A 142 -0.68 -9.88 5.02
C PRO A 142 0.29 -9.31 6.06
N SER A 143 0.82 -8.11 5.82
CA SER A 143 1.72 -7.45 6.77
C SER A 143 1.01 -6.83 7.97
N VAL A 144 -0.29 -6.56 7.83
CA VAL A 144 -1.11 -5.94 8.87
C VAL A 144 -1.97 -7.00 9.56
N SER A 145 -1.79 -7.13 10.88
CA SER A 145 -2.55 -8.09 11.68
C SER A 145 -3.99 -7.63 11.94
N LYS A 146 -4.90 -8.59 12.16
CA LYS A 146 -6.29 -8.30 12.55
C LYS A 146 -6.40 -7.47 13.84
N GLN A 147 -5.46 -7.66 14.76
CA GLN A 147 -5.39 -6.87 16.00
C GLN A 147 -5.06 -5.40 15.72
N GLN A 148 -4.12 -5.13 14.81
CA GLN A 148 -3.78 -3.77 14.41
C GLN A 148 -4.96 -3.09 13.71
N ILE A 149 -5.62 -3.78 12.78
CA ILE A 149 -6.81 -3.25 12.08
C ILE A 149 -7.85 -2.79 13.10
N LYS A 150 -8.22 -3.68 14.02
CA LYS A 150 -9.20 -3.38 15.07
C LYS A 150 -8.76 -2.22 15.96
N HIS A 151 -7.49 -2.19 16.37
CA HIS A 151 -6.95 -1.11 17.19
C HIS A 151 -7.07 0.26 16.51
N TYR A 152 -6.77 0.35 15.22
CA TYR A 152 -6.88 1.61 14.47
C TYR A 152 -8.34 2.00 14.17
N GLU A 153 -9.25 1.03 14.01
CA GLU A 153 -10.69 1.30 13.91
C GLU A 153 -11.23 1.89 15.21
N GLU A 154 -10.89 1.30 16.37
CA GLU A 154 -11.28 1.81 17.68
C GLU A 154 -10.71 3.22 17.93
N LEU A 155 -9.44 3.44 17.56
CA LEU A 155 -8.80 4.74 17.70
C LEU A 155 -9.45 5.81 16.81
N ARG A 156 -9.86 5.45 15.59
CA ARG A 156 -10.62 6.33 14.70
C ARG A 156 -11.93 6.78 15.36
N GLU A 157 -12.69 5.85 15.92
CA GLU A 157 -13.94 6.16 16.62
C GLU A 157 -13.71 7.06 17.85
N GLU A 158 -12.63 6.84 18.60
CA GLU A 158 -12.25 7.70 19.72
C GLU A 158 -11.92 9.13 19.26
N LEU A 159 -11.10 9.29 18.23
CA LEU A 159 -10.72 10.60 17.70
C LEU A 159 -11.94 11.36 17.16
N GLN A 160 -12.89 10.67 16.53
CA GLN A 160 -14.14 11.25 16.07
C GLN A 160 -15.04 11.69 17.24
N ARG A 161 -15.14 10.89 18.31
CA ARG A 161 -15.87 11.26 19.54
C ARG A 161 -15.28 12.49 20.23
N ARG A 162 -13.96 12.71 20.11
CA ARG A 162 -13.27 13.91 20.63
C ARG A 162 -13.54 15.18 19.83
N GLY A 163 -14.37 15.11 18.78
CA GLY A 163 -14.78 16.26 17.98
C GLY A 163 -13.79 16.65 16.88
N LEU A 164 -12.82 15.79 16.56
CA LEU A 164 -11.94 15.98 15.41
C LEU A 164 -12.69 15.58 14.13
N ALA A 165 -12.56 16.38 13.08
CA ALA A 165 -13.11 16.05 11.77
C ALA A 165 -12.27 14.90 11.18
N VAL A 166 -12.73 13.67 11.37
CA VAL A 166 -12.16 12.46 10.77
C VAL A 166 -12.98 12.10 9.55
N GLU A 167 -12.49 12.46 8.36
CA GLU A 167 -13.10 12.00 7.12
C GLU A 167 -12.76 10.52 6.89
N GLY A 168 -13.78 9.72 6.59
CA GLY A 168 -13.58 8.37 6.07
C GLY A 168 -13.51 8.44 4.55
N THR A 169 -12.48 7.84 3.95
CA THR A 169 -12.46 7.62 2.50
C THR A 169 -13.45 6.51 2.14
N THR A 170 -14.76 6.79 2.19
CA THR A 170 -15.76 5.90 1.59
C THR A 170 -15.86 6.22 0.11
N THR A 171 -14.97 5.64 -0.68
CA THR A 171 -15.09 5.45 -2.13
C THR A 171 -16.13 4.37 -2.41
N ASN A 172 -17.36 4.57 -1.93
CA ASN A 172 -18.51 3.82 -2.43
C ASN A 172 -19.56 4.79 -2.94
N LYS A 173 -19.26 5.38 -4.09
CA LYS A 173 -20.26 5.88 -5.03
C LYS A 173 -20.03 5.13 -6.34
N SER A 174 -20.55 3.90 -6.38
CA SER A 174 -20.90 3.30 -7.67
C SER A 174 -22.27 3.88 -8.08
N PRO A 175 -22.49 4.15 -9.38
CA PRO A 175 -23.66 4.86 -9.89
C PRO A 175 -24.99 4.13 -9.67
#